data_AF-A0A1I2CI68-F1
#
_entry.id   AF-A0A1I2CI68-F1
#
_cell.length_a   1.000
_cell.length_b   1.000
_cell.length_c   1.000
_cell.angle_alpha   90.00
_cell.angle_beta   90.00
_cell.angle_gamma   90.00
#
_symmetry.space_group_name_H-M   'P 1'
#
loop_
_entity.id
_entity.type
_entity.pdbx_description
1 polymer ?
#
loop_
_entity_poly.entity_id
_entity_poly.type
_entity_poly.pdbx_seq_one_letter_code
_entity_poly.pdbx_strand_id
1 'polypeptide(L)' 'MQLIKGESSFWINRNKLVQGKFRWADDFYAVSVSESQIEKVRLYIRNQEEHHRKRSWEEECGEFMQKYGFTKSLG' A
#
# COMPACT_ATOMS: atom_id res chain seq x y z
N MET A 1 -12.33 0.40 3.95
CA MET A 1 -10.99 0.77 4.49
C MET A 1 -11.06 1.78 5.64
N GLN A 2 -12.05 2.67 5.68
CA GLN A 2 -12.21 3.67 6.76
C GLN A 2 -12.12 3.09 8.18
N LEU A 3 -12.76 1.96 8.48
CA LEU A 3 -12.65 1.33 9.81
C LEU A 3 -11.22 0.89 10.13
N ILE A 4 -10.56 0.15 9.23
CA ILE A 4 -9.19 -0.34 9.45
C ILE A 4 -8.22 0.83 9.61
N LYS A 5 -8.26 1.83 8.71
CA LYS A 5 -7.40 3.01 8.77
C LYS A 5 -7.71 3.89 9.99
N GLY A 6 -8.99 4.07 10.30
CA GLY A 6 -9.46 4.92 11.40
C GLY A 6 -9.10 4.34 12.77
N GLU A 7 -9.48 3.10 13.04
CA GLU A 7 -9.23 2.43 14.32
C GLU A 7 -7.72 2.27 14.58
N SER A 8 -6.95 1.88 13.56
CA SER A 8 -5.48 1.80 13.71
C SER A 8 -4.84 3.17 13.96
N SER A 9 -5.30 4.22 13.28
CA SER A 9 -4.80 5.59 13.54
C SER A 9 -5.16 6.04 14.96
N PHE A 10 -6.39 5.78 15.41
CA PHE A 10 -6.80 6.10 16.77
C PHE A 10 -5.92 5.37 17.80
N TRP A 11 -5.72 4.07 17.62
CA TRP A 11 -4.91 3.26 18.53
C TRP A 11 -3.44 3.68 18.54
N ILE A 12 -2.81 3.91 17.38
CA ILE A 12 -1.41 4.38 17.27
C ILE A 12 -1.23 5.72 17.99
N ASN A 13 -2.14 6.67 17.75
CA ASN A 13 -2.09 8.00 18.37
C ASN A 13 -2.33 7.93 19.88
N ARG A 14 -3.31 7.13 20.32
CA ARG A 14 -3.62 6.95 21.74
C ARG A 14 -2.42 6.39 22.51
N ASN A 15 -1.68 5.47 21.90
CA ASN A 15 -0.49 4.84 22.50
C ASN A 15 0.81 5.62 22.25
N LYS A 16 0.76 6.75 21.51
CA LYS A 16 1.93 7.60 21.20
C LYS A 16 3.10 6.81 20.60
N LEU A 17 2.81 5.88 19.69
CA LEU A 17 3.83 5.00 19.10
C LEU A 17 4.75 5.69 18.10
N VAL A 18 4.38 6.89 17.65
CA VAL A 18 5.19 7.72 16.75
C VAL A 18 5.24 9.15 17.27
N GLN A 19 6.24 9.90 16.82
CA GLN A 19 6.29 11.34 17.09
C GLN A 19 5.21 12.06 16.28
N GLY A 20 4.44 12.92 16.95
CA GLY A 20 3.35 13.67 16.34
C GLY A 20 2.06 12.85 16.15
N LYS A 21 1.17 13.34 15.28
CA LYS A 21 -0.13 12.72 15.00
C LYS A 21 -0.03 11.85 13.75
N PHE A 22 -0.15 10.54 13.94
CA PHE A 22 -0.25 9.58 12.86
C PHE A 22 -1.55 9.74 12.08
N ARG A 23 -1.44 9.67 10.76
CA ARG A 23 -2.55 9.52 9.82
C ARG A 23 -2.08 8.67 8.66
N TRP A 24 -2.96 7.83 8.14
CA TRP A 24 -2.73 7.19 6.85
C TRP A 24 -2.82 8.21 5.71
N ALA A 25 -2.28 7.86 4.54
CA ALA A 25 -2.64 8.52 3.29
C ALA A 25 -4.16 8.51 3.09
N ASP A 26 -4.72 9.41 2.29
CA ASP A 26 -6.18 9.49 2.09
C ASP A 26 -6.68 8.26 1.32
N ASP A 27 -6.00 7.91 0.24
CA ASP A 27 -6.37 6.80 -0.64
C ASP A 27 -5.73 5.46 -0.25
N PHE A 28 -6.16 4.41 -0.95
CA PHE A 28 -5.58 3.08 -0.86
C PHE A 28 -5.83 2.34 -2.18
N TYR A 29 -5.03 1.32 -2.41
CA TYR A 29 -5.17 0.43 -3.56
C TYR A 29 -5.63 -0.95 -3.11
N ALA A 30 -6.56 -1.55 -3.86
CA ALA A 30 -7.04 -2.89 -3.60
C ALA A 30 -7.18 -3.66 -4.92
N VAL A 31 -6.55 -4.84 -4.96
CA VAL A 31 -6.63 -5.78 -6.09
C VAL A 31 -6.88 -7.18 -5.58
N SER A 32 -7.73 -7.92 -6.30
CA SER A 32 -7.88 -9.35 -6.12
C SER A 32 -6.77 -10.10 -6.85
N VAL A 33 -6.32 -11.21 -6.27
CA VAL A 33 -5.35 -12.12 -6.90
C VAL A 33 -5.92 -13.53 -6.92
N SER A 34 -5.60 -14.31 -7.94
CA SER A 34 -5.94 -15.73 -7.97
C SER A 34 -5.11 -16.50 -6.96
N GLU A 35 -5.60 -17.65 -6.50
CA GLU A 35 -4.90 -18.53 -5.56
C GLU A 35 -3.50 -18.90 -6.04
N SER A 36 -3.35 -19.17 -7.33
CA SER A 36 -2.07 -19.46 -7.98
C SER A 36 -1.03 -18.34 -7.88
N GLN A 37 -1.44 -17.11 -7.56
CA GLN A 37 -0.54 -15.96 -7.40
C GLN A 37 -0.15 -15.70 -5.94
N ILE A 38 -0.75 -16.39 -4.96
CA ILE A 38 -0.54 -16.10 -3.53
C ILE A 38 0.95 -16.11 -3.17
N GLU A 39 1.69 -17.15 -3.57
CA GLU A 39 3.09 -17.28 -3.18
C GLU A 39 3.97 -16.20 -3.83
N LYS A 40 3.66 -15.85 -5.08
CA LYS A 40 4.34 -14.76 -5.79
C LYS A 40 4.11 -13.42 -5.10
N VAL A 41 2.89 -13.15 -4.66
CA VAL A 41 2.53 -11.92 -3.94
C VAL A 41 3.21 -11.87 -2.58
N ARG A 42 3.25 -12.98 -1.84
CA ARG A 42 3.97 -13.06 -0.55
C ARG A 42 5.45 -12.77 -0.71
N LEU A 43 6.10 -13.38 -1.69
CA LEU A 43 7.52 -13.17 -1.98
C LEU A 43 7.79 -11.71 -2.37
N TYR A 44 6.92 -11.13 -3.19
CA TYR A 44 6.98 -9.73 -3.58
C TYR A 44 6.91 -8.80 -2.36
N ILE A 45 5.90 -8.94 -1.49
CA ILE A 45 5.75 -8.11 -0.28
C ILE A 45 6.96 -8.26 0.65
N ARG A 46 7.46 -9.50 0.84
CA ARG A 46 8.60 -9.76 1.73
C ARG A 46 9.88 -9.06 1.26
N ASN A 47 10.08 -8.94 -0.04
CA ASN A 47 11.30 -8.39 -0.63
C ASN A 47 11.19 -6.89 -0.97
N GLN A 48 10.12 -6.20 -0.54
CA GLN A 48 9.86 -4.82 -0.94
C GLN A 48 10.96 -3.84 -0.52
N GLU A 49 11.56 -4.04 0.66
CA GLU A 49 12.66 -3.17 1.11
C GLU A 49 13.87 -3.24 0.15
N GLU A 50 14.24 -4.44 -0.30
CA GLU A 50 15.33 -4.61 -1.27
C GLU A 50 14.95 -4.08 -2.66
N HIS A 51 13.71 -4.33 -3.09
CA HIS A 51 13.18 -3.82 -4.36
C HIS A 51 13.28 -2.29 -4.44
N HIS A 52 12.83 -1.60 -3.39
CA HIS A 52 12.81 -0.14 -3.33
C HIS A 52 14.20 0.51 -3.12
N ARG A 53 15.27 -0.27 -2.91
CA ARG A 53 16.64 0.25 -3.02
C ARG A 53 17.04 0.58 -4.46
N LYS A 54 16.38 -0.03 -5.44
CA LYS A 54 16.69 0.11 -6.88
C LYS A 54 15.58 0.81 -7.66
N ARG A 55 14.40 0.96 -7.05
CA ARG A 55 13.19 1.44 -7.72
C ARG A 55 12.40 2.37 -6.82
N SER A 56 12.01 3.53 -7.32
CA SER A 56 11.20 4.46 -6.53
C SER A 56 9.76 3.96 -6.38
N TRP A 57 9.08 4.46 -5.36
CA TRP A 57 7.67 4.18 -5.14
C TRP A 57 6.81 4.72 -6.28
N GLU A 58 7.11 5.91 -6.81
CA GLU A 58 6.37 6.56 -7.90
C GLU A 58 6.48 5.76 -9.20
N GLU A 59 7.68 5.28 -9.53
CA GLU A 59 7.92 4.41 -10.69
C GLU A 59 7.08 3.14 -10.60
N GLU A 60 7.12 2.48 -9.45
CA GLU A 60 6.35 1.26 -9.23
C GLU A 60 4.84 1.54 -9.29
N CYS A 61 4.36 2.58 -8.61
CA CYS A 61 2.95 2.95 -8.62
C CYS A 61 2.43 3.25 -10.03
N GLY A 62 3.20 3.97 -10.85
CA GLY A 62 2.84 4.26 -12.24
C GLY A 62 2.65 2.97 -13.06
N GLU A 63 3.56 2.01 -12.90
CA GLU A 63 3.43 0.71 -13.57
C GLU A 63 2.24 -0.11 -13.08
N PHE A 64 1.97 -0.13 -11.78
CA PHE A 64 0.80 -0.81 -11.24
C PHE A 64 -0.48 -0.17 -11.77
N MET A 65 -0.56 1.16 -11.81
CA MET A 65 -1.72 1.85 -12.37
C MET A 65 -1.94 1.48 -13.82
N GLN A 66 -0.89 1.44 -14.64
CA GLN A 66 -0.98 1.03 -16.05
C GLN A 66 -1.38 -0.44 -16.20
N LYS A 67 -0.69 -1.33 -15.48
CA LYS A 67 -0.86 -2.78 -15.60
C LYS A 67 -2.25 -3.26 -15.20
N TYR A 68 -2.85 -2.63 -14.21
CA TYR A 68 -4.17 -3.01 -13.70
C TYR A 68 -5.29 -2.04 -14.12
N GLY A 69 -4.99 -1.07 -14.97
CA GLY A 69 -5.99 -0.23 -15.63
C GLY A 69 -6.54 0.95 -14.79
N PHE A 70 -5.85 1.34 -13.73
CA PHE A 70 -6.24 2.46 -12.85
C PHE A 70 -5.90 3.83 -13.43
N THR A 71 -5.14 3.89 -14.53
CA THR A 71 -4.77 5.16 -15.20
C THR A 71 -5.97 5.91 -15.79
N LYS A 72 -7.14 5.28 -15.97
CA LYS A 72 -8.36 5.91 -16.49
C LYS A 72 -9.28 6.50 -15.38
N SER A 73 -8.90 6.38 -14.12
CA SER A 73 -9.76 6.69 -12.96
C SER A 73 -9.54 8.07 -12.36
N LEU A 74 -8.50 8.79 -12.80
CA LEU A 74 -8.18 10.15 -12.37
C LEU A 74 -8.47 11.10 -13.53
N GLY A 75 -9.77 11.35 -13.75
CA GLY A 75 -10.30 12.36 -14.66
C GLY A 75 -11.38 13.16 -13.95
#